data_AF-A0A2E1E8I3-F1
#
_entry.id   AF-A0A2E1E8I3-F1
#
_cell.length_a   1.000
_cell.length_b   1.000
_cell.length_c   1.000
_cell.angle_alpha   90.00
_cell.angle_beta   90.00
_cell.angle_gamma   90.00
#
_symmetry.space_group_name_H-M   'P 1'
#
loop_
_entity.id
_entity.type
_entity.pdbx_description
1 polymer ?
#
loop_
_entity_poly.entity_id
_entity_poly.type
_entity_poly.pdbx_seq_one_letter_code
_entity_poly.pdbx_strand_id
1 'polypeptide(L)'
;IISRLEKLTNQNIKDHIVYKKSYAIIDFKKDYHSFKGNAYGLANTLFQTAILKPSLRNKKIKNLFFCGQLTVPGPGVPPSLISGNVVANELIKDIS
;
A
#
# COMPACT_ATOMS: atom_id res chain seq x y z
N ILE A 1 19.80 -15.94 2.63
CA ILE A 1 19.13 -15.33 3.81
C ILE A 1 19.38 -16.17 5.06
N ILE A 2 18.94 -17.44 5.09
CA ILE A 2 19.15 -18.36 6.23
C ILE A 2 20.62 -18.42 6.66
N SER A 3 21.54 -18.77 5.77
CA SER A 3 22.97 -18.83 6.11
C SER A 3 23.57 -17.52 6.65
N ARG A 4 23.02 -16.36 6.24
CA ARG A 4 23.43 -15.05 6.76
C ARG A 4 22.89 -14.84 8.18
N LEU A 5 21.64 -15.23 8.43
CA LEU A 5 21.02 -15.14 9.75
C LEU A 5 21.76 -16.03 10.76
N GLU A 6 22.00 -17.29 10.41
CA GLU A 6 22.72 -18.25 11.26
C GLU A 6 24.14 -17.75 11.61
N LYS A 7 24.85 -17.15 10.64
CA LYS A 7 26.16 -16.53 10.89
C LYS A 7 26.09 -15.35 11.87
N LEU A 8 25.03 -14.56 11.82
CA LEU A 8 24.86 -13.37 12.69
C LEU A 8 24.38 -13.73 14.10
N THR A 9 23.57 -14.79 14.23
CA THR A 9 22.96 -15.16 15.51
C THR A 9 23.65 -16.34 16.19
N ASN A 10 24.55 -17.05 15.49
CA ASN A 10 25.18 -18.29 15.94
C ASN A 10 24.14 -19.35 16.37
N GLN A 11 23.06 -19.45 15.61
CA GLN A 11 21.97 -20.41 15.83
C GLN A 11 21.79 -21.25 14.57
N ASN A 12 21.58 -22.56 14.74
CA ASN A 12 21.12 -23.40 13.63
C ASN A 12 19.61 -23.17 13.47
N ILE A 13 19.21 -22.70 12.30
CA ILE A 13 17.82 -22.40 11.97
C ILE A 13 17.34 -23.36 10.89
N LYS A 14 18.22 -23.71 9.94
CA LYS A 14 17.92 -24.54 8.78
C LYS A 14 17.31 -25.88 9.16
N ASP A 15 17.79 -26.53 10.21
CA ASP A 15 17.32 -27.86 10.62
C ASP A 15 15.96 -27.82 11.34
N HIS A 16 15.51 -26.63 11.74
CA HIS A 16 14.22 -26.40 12.39
C HIS A 16 13.13 -25.88 11.44
N ILE A 17 13.41 -25.75 10.13
CA ILE A 17 12.42 -25.27 9.15
C ILE A 17 11.47 -26.41 8.76
N VAL A 18 10.24 -26.37 9.28
CA VAL A 18 9.16 -27.32 8.92
C VAL A 18 8.31 -26.87 7.73
N TYR A 19 8.35 -25.58 7.37
CA TYR A 19 7.60 -25.01 6.26
C TYR A 19 8.34 -23.83 5.65
N LYS A 20 8.24 -23.69 4.32
CA LYS A 20 8.80 -22.56 3.58
C LYS A 20 7.90 -22.19 2.42
N LYS A 21 7.55 -20.91 2.33
CA LYS A 21 6.87 -20.31 1.18
C LYS A 21 7.65 -19.08 0.72
N SER A 22 7.93 -18.99 -0.58
CA SER A 22 8.41 -17.75 -1.20
C SER A 22 7.22 -16.88 -1.59
N TYR A 23 7.37 -15.57 -1.42
CA TYR A 23 6.40 -14.59 -1.84
C TYR A 23 7.13 -13.39 -2.39
N ALA A 24 6.81 -12.98 -3.62
CA ALA A 24 7.54 -11.94 -4.33
C ALA A 24 6.58 -11.01 -5.08
N ILE A 25 7.17 -10.15 -5.91
CA ILE A 25 6.48 -9.10 -6.67
C ILE A 25 5.34 -9.66 -7.53
N ILE A 26 5.51 -10.85 -8.13
CA ILE A 26 4.49 -11.48 -8.98
C ILE A 26 3.29 -11.90 -8.15
N ASP A 27 3.51 -12.53 -7.00
CA ASP A 27 2.45 -12.92 -6.07
C ASP A 27 1.72 -11.68 -5.55
N PHE A 28 2.46 -10.64 -5.15
CA PHE A 28 1.88 -9.40 -4.64
C PHE A 28 1.03 -8.67 -5.70
N LYS A 29 1.48 -8.65 -6.97
CA LYS A 29 0.68 -8.12 -8.09
C LYS A 29 -0.62 -8.88 -8.26
N LYS A 30 -0.55 -10.22 -8.19
CA LYS A 30 -1.70 -11.10 -8.41
C LYS A 30 -2.72 -10.97 -7.29
N ASP A 31 -2.27 -11.02 -6.04
CA ASP A 31 -3.16 -11.07 -4.87
C ASP A 31 -3.81 -9.71 -4.57
N TYR A 32 -3.10 -8.60 -4.82
CA TYR A 32 -3.56 -7.25 -4.46
C TYR A 32 -3.87 -6.35 -5.65
N HIS A 33 -3.83 -6.88 -6.88
CA HIS A 33 -3.95 -6.10 -8.12
C HIS A 33 -3.01 -4.88 -8.15
N SER A 34 -1.84 -5.02 -7.51
CA SER A 34 -0.93 -3.90 -7.32
C SER A 34 -0.15 -3.58 -8.58
N PHE A 35 -0.26 -2.35 -9.07
CA PHE A 35 0.51 -1.90 -10.23
C PHE A 35 2.02 -2.02 -9.98
N LYS A 36 2.73 -2.73 -10.85
CA LYS A 36 4.17 -3.04 -10.70
C LYS A 36 4.55 -3.76 -9.38
N GLY A 37 3.57 -4.22 -8.60
CA GLY A 37 3.79 -4.88 -7.30
C GLY A 37 4.26 -3.92 -6.22
N ASN A 38 3.83 -2.66 -6.28
CA ASN A 38 4.12 -1.67 -5.26
C ASN A 38 3.39 -2.02 -3.95
N ALA A 39 4.10 -1.99 -2.82
CA ALA A 39 3.53 -2.25 -1.50
C ALA A 39 3.16 -0.97 -0.73
N TYR A 40 3.66 0.18 -1.20
CA TYR A 40 3.57 1.47 -0.50
C TYR A 40 3.11 2.61 -1.42
N GLY A 41 2.39 2.30 -2.49
CA GLY A 41 1.82 3.33 -3.36
C GLY A 41 2.87 4.20 -4.08
N LEU A 42 2.59 5.51 -4.17
CA LEU A 42 3.47 6.48 -4.80
C LEU A 42 4.77 6.65 -4.01
N ALA A 43 5.89 6.84 -4.72
CA ALA A 43 7.18 7.09 -4.08
C ALA A 43 7.15 8.40 -3.29
N ASN A 44 7.86 8.45 -2.17
CA ASN A 44 7.99 9.66 -1.35
C ASN A 44 9.00 10.65 -1.95
N THR A 45 8.76 11.06 -3.19
CA THR A 45 9.53 12.15 -3.82
C THR A 45 8.87 13.49 -3.50
N LEU A 46 9.63 14.58 -3.55
CA LEU A 46 9.12 15.92 -3.26
C LEU A 46 7.86 16.24 -4.08
N PHE A 47 7.83 15.84 -5.36
CA PHE A 47 6.70 16.06 -6.27
C PHE A 47 5.53 15.08 -6.10
N GLN A 48 5.65 14.03 -5.27
CA GLN A 48 4.61 13.01 -5.05
C GLN A 48 4.13 12.97 -3.57
N THR A 49 4.46 14.00 -2.81
CA THR A 49 4.10 14.14 -1.40
C THR A 49 3.07 15.25 -1.18
N ALA A 50 2.37 15.17 -0.03
CA ALA A 50 1.36 16.14 0.41
C ALA A 50 0.31 16.49 -0.67
N ILE A 51 0.24 17.77 -1.04
CA ILE A 51 -0.79 18.39 -1.89
C ILE A 51 -0.71 17.92 -3.35
N LEU A 52 0.44 17.36 -3.75
CA LEU A 52 0.68 16.88 -5.12
C LEU A 52 0.25 15.42 -5.32
N LYS A 53 -0.27 14.76 -4.28
CA LYS A 53 -0.90 13.44 -4.42
C LYS A 53 -2.19 13.54 -5.25
N PRO A 54 -2.55 12.46 -5.97
CA PRO A 54 -3.84 12.38 -6.63
C PRO A 54 -4.99 12.72 -5.68
N SER A 55 -5.86 13.61 -6.14
CA SER A 55 -7.08 13.95 -5.41
C SER A 55 -7.98 12.73 -5.27
N LEU A 56 -8.71 12.68 -4.15
CA LEU A 56 -9.72 11.67 -3.91
C LEU A 56 -10.97 11.84 -4.81
N ARG A 57 -11.19 13.01 -5.43
CA ARG A 57 -12.31 13.24 -6.37
C ARG A 57 -11.81 13.27 -7.81
N ASN A 58 -12.50 12.56 -8.70
CA ASN A 58 -12.22 12.65 -10.12
C ASN A 58 -12.65 14.00 -10.70
N LYS A 59 -11.78 14.65 -11.48
CA LYS A 59 -12.06 15.98 -12.06
C LYS A 59 -12.94 15.94 -13.32
N LYS A 60 -13.03 14.78 -13.98
CA LYS A 60 -13.72 14.62 -15.28
C LYS A 60 -15.04 13.86 -15.15
N ILE A 61 -15.12 12.93 -14.21
CA ILE A 61 -16.29 12.08 -13.99
C ILE A 61 -16.95 12.48 -12.67
N LYS A 62 -18.21 12.90 -12.75
CA LYS A 62 -19.03 13.21 -11.56
C LYS A 62 -19.30 11.95 -10.75
N ASN A 63 -19.44 12.08 -9.44
CA ASN A 63 -19.74 10.98 -8.51
C ASN A 63 -18.70 9.84 -8.48
N LEU A 64 -17.46 10.10 -8.92
CA LEU A 64 -16.36 9.15 -8.84
C LEU A 64 -15.30 9.62 -7.83
N PHE A 65 -15.09 8.78 -6.82
CA PHE A 65 -14.14 9.02 -5.74
C PHE A 65 -13.14 7.85 -5.61
N PHE A 66 -11.96 8.14 -5.08
CA PHE A 66 -10.86 7.20 -4.91
C PHE A 66 -10.42 7.19 -3.45
N CYS A 67 -10.27 6.00 -2.86
CA CYS A 67 -9.76 5.80 -1.50
C CYS A 67 -8.60 4.81 -1.47
N GLY A 68 -7.81 4.87 -0.40
CA GLY A 68 -6.75 3.91 -0.09
C GLY A 68 -5.35 4.47 -0.29
N GLN A 69 -4.37 3.58 -0.48
CA GLN A 69 -2.94 3.90 -0.39
C GLN A 69 -2.38 4.83 -1.48
N LEU A 70 -3.09 4.98 -2.60
CA LEU A 70 -2.66 5.78 -3.76
C LEU A 70 -3.24 7.20 -3.77
N THR A 71 -4.12 7.50 -2.81
CA THR A 71 -4.82 8.78 -2.67
C THR A 71 -4.44 9.46 -1.37
N VAL A 72 -4.86 10.71 -1.18
CA VAL A 72 -4.70 11.42 0.09
C VAL A 72 -5.38 10.60 1.22
N PRO A 73 -4.73 10.37 2.39
CA PRO A 73 -3.45 10.93 2.86
C PRO A 73 -2.18 10.15 2.43
N GLY A 74 -2.29 8.88 2.03
CA GLY A 74 -1.16 8.11 1.50
C GLY A 74 -1.15 6.63 1.89
N PRO A 75 0.01 5.96 1.77
CA PRO A 75 0.15 4.52 1.98
C PRO A 75 0.25 4.13 3.46
N GLY A 76 0.05 2.84 3.74
CA GLY A 76 0.09 2.26 5.09
C GLY A 76 -1.30 2.03 5.68
N VAL A 77 -1.38 1.19 6.72
CA VAL A 77 -2.67 0.79 7.31
C VAL A 77 -3.46 1.98 7.87
N PRO A 78 -2.90 2.83 8.76
CA PRO A 78 -3.67 3.96 9.28
C PRO A 78 -4.08 4.97 8.19
N PRO A 79 -3.17 5.42 7.29
CA PRO A 79 -3.54 6.33 6.20
C PRO A 79 -4.61 5.78 5.25
N SER A 80 -4.58 4.48 4.94
CA SER A 80 -5.58 3.86 4.05
C SER A 80 -6.97 3.83 4.68
N LEU A 81 -7.06 3.54 6.00
CA LEU A 81 -8.31 3.58 6.74
C LEU A 81 -8.87 5.01 6.86
N ILE A 82 -8.00 5.98 7.13
CA ILE A 82 -8.39 7.39 7.17
C ILE A 82 -8.87 7.86 5.79
N SER A 83 -8.21 7.43 4.70
CA SER A 83 -8.62 7.76 3.33
C SER A 83 -10.08 7.38 3.06
N GLY A 84 -10.52 6.20 3.51
CA GLY A 84 -11.92 5.76 3.38
C GLY A 84 -12.90 6.68 4.12
N ASN A 85 -12.57 7.09 5.34
CA ASN A 85 -13.40 8.03 6.12
C ASN A 85 -13.49 9.41 5.45
N VAL A 86 -12.36 9.93 4.94
CA VAL A 86 -12.33 11.23 4.25
C VAL A 86 -13.19 11.18 2.98
N VAL A 87 -13.09 10.10 2.19
CA VAL A 87 -13.90 9.91 0.99
C VAL A 87 -15.39 9.80 1.31
N ALA A 88 -15.75 9.05 2.36
CA ALA A 88 -17.15 8.94 2.79
C ALA A 88 -17.74 10.31 3.18
N ASN A 89 -16.99 11.11 3.95
CA ASN A 89 -17.41 12.45 4.32
C ASN A 89 -17.54 13.38 3.11
N GLU A 90 -16.64 13.28 2.13
CA GLU A 90 -16.71 14.09 0.91
C GLU A 90 -17.89 13.69 0.02
N LEU A 91 -18.15 12.38 -0.10
CA LEU A 91 -19.30 11.85 -0.83
C LEU A 91 -20.62 12.38 -0.24
N ILE A 92 -20.77 12.35 1.09
CA ILE A 92 -21.97 12.84 1.78
C ILE A 92 -22.22 14.32 1.46
N LYS A 93 -21.17 15.15 1.44
CA LYS A 93 -21.26 16.57 1.08
C LYS A 93 -21.64 16.81 -0.38
N ASP A 94 -21.22 15.94 -1.30
CA ASP A 94 -21.50 16.09 -2.73
C ASP A 94 -22.93 15.67 -3.09
N ILE A 95 -23.58 14.85 -2.25
CA ILE A 95 -24.95 14.35 -2.45
C ILE A 95 -26.00 15.17 -1.67
N SER A 96 -25.59 15.88 -0.60
CA SER A 96 -26.46 16.76 0.20
C SER A 96 -26.67 18.12 -0.49
#